data_AF-J3BU53-F1
#
_entry.id   AF-J3BU53-F1
#
_cell.length_a   1.000
_cell.length_b   1.000
_cell.length_c   1.000
_cell.angle_alpha   90.00
_cell.angle_beta   90.00
_cell.angle_gamma   90.00
#
_symmetry.space_group_name_H-M   'P 1'
#
loop_
_entity.id
_entity.type
_entity.pdbx_description
1 polymer ?
#
loop_
_entity_poly.entity_id
_entity_poly.type
_entity_poly.pdbx_seq_one_letter_code
_entity_poly.pdbx_strand_id
1 'polypeptide(L)'
;MAGLTKEQKAARVLLAKAIEISTLSADEFEKLSDDEKKVFLDMAQDASEPEDEVDNSHLIEVSKDGETLSVHPTALADHKRNGWKEV
;
A
#
# COMPACT_ATOMS: atom_id res chain seq x y z
N MET A 1 6.28 11.05 32.00
CA MET A 1 5.24 10.68 31.02
C MET A 1 5.79 9.55 30.17
N ALA A 2 5.55 8.30 30.55
CA ALA A 2 6.02 7.17 29.74
C ALA A 2 5.21 7.16 28.43
N GLY A 3 5.89 7.47 27.32
CA GLY A 3 5.30 7.33 25.99
C GLY A 3 5.08 5.84 25.68
N LEU A 4 4.06 5.55 24.87
CA LEU A 4 3.79 4.18 24.42
C LEU A 4 5.05 3.57 23.76
N THR A 5 5.30 2.30 24.06
CA THR A 5 6.40 1.53 23.46
C THR A 5 6.15 1.32 21.96
N LYS A 6 7.20 0.96 21.21
CA LYS A 6 7.09 0.70 19.77
C LYS A 6 6.02 -0.37 19.46
N GLU A 7 5.95 -1.40 20.28
CA GLU A 7 4.97 -2.49 20.18
C GLU A 7 3.55 -2.01 20.46
N GLN A 8 3.35 -1.17 21.49
CA GLN A 8 2.04 -0.61 21.80
C GLN A 8 1.52 0.32 20.68
N LYS A 9 2.42 1.04 20.01
CA LYS A 9 2.08 1.84 18.84
C LYS A 9 1.69 0.96 17.66
N ALA A 10 2.46 -0.10 17.38
CA ALA A 10 2.17 -1.04 16.31
C ALA A 10 0.81 -1.73 16.51
N ALA A 11 0.52 -2.20 17.72
CA ALA A 11 -0.76 -2.82 18.05
C ALA A 11 -1.95 -1.85 17.86
N ARG A 12 -1.77 -0.56 18.19
CA ARG A 12 -2.81 0.46 17.94
C ARG A 12 -3.03 0.74 16.46
N VAL A 13 -1.96 0.77 15.67
CA VAL A 13 -2.06 0.98 14.22
C VAL A 13 -2.76 -0.21 13.56
N LEU A 14 -2.40 -1.43 13.95
CA LEU A 14 -3.00 -2.65 13.42
C LEU A 14 -4.48 -2.77 13.82
N LEU A 15 -4.83 -2.45 15.07
CA LEU A 15 -6.23 -2.39 15.50
C LEU A 15 -7.04 -1.32 14.74
N ALA A 16 -6.48 -0.12 14.56
CA ALA A 16 -7.15 0.94 13.80
C ALA A 16 -7.41 0.52 12.35
N LYS A 17 -6.44 -0.17 11.73
CA LYS A 17 -6.56 -0.67 10.36
C LYS A 17 -7.55 -1.83 10.25
N ALA A 18 -7.61 -2.71 11.25
CA ALA A 18 -8.62 -3.77 11.32
C ALA A 18 -10.05 -3.20 11.45
N ILE A 19 -10.22 -2.15 12.27
CA ILE A 19 -11.50 -1.43 12.39
C ILE A 19 -11.87 -0.79 11.04
N GLU A 20 -10.92 -0.12 10.38
CA GLU A 20 -11.12 0.49 9.06
C GLU A 20 -11.52 -0.55 7.99
N ILE A 21 -10.83 -1.69 7.92
CA ILE A 21 -11.14 -2.80 6.99
C ILE A 21 -12.52 -3.40 7.27
N SER A 22 -12.87 -3.57 8.54
CA SER A 22 -14.19 -4.08 8.93
C SER A 22 -15.34 -3.11 8.62
N THR A 23 -15.03 -1.83 8.36
CA THR A 23 -16.00 -0.72 8.22
C THR A 23 -16.90 -0.49 9.42
N LEU A 24 -16.56 -1.09 10.57
CA LEU A 24 -17.29 -0.96 11.82
C LEU A 24 -16.75 0.19 12.67
N SER A 25 -17.54 0.64 13.63
CA SER A 25 -17.00 1.46 14.72
C SER A 25 -16.17 0.60 15.69
N ALA A 26 -15.30 1.25 16.48
CA ALA A 26 -14.51 0.55 17.49
C ALA A 26 -15.38 -0.26 18.49
N ASP A 27 -16.53 0.31 18.87
CA ASP A 27 -17.48 -0.30 19.80
C ASP A 27 -18.20 -1.53 19.19
N GLU A 28 -18.36 -1.55 17.87
CA GLU A 28 -18.93 -2.68 17.14
C GLU A 28 -17.89 -3.76 16.91
N PHE A 29 -16.66 -3.36 16.57
CA PHE A 29 -15.52 -4.27 16.44
C PHE A 29 -15.24 -5.01 17.75
N GLU A 30 -15.38 -4.34 18.91
CA GLU A 30 -15.17 -4.97 20.21
C GLU A 30 -16.27 -6.00 20.56
N LYS A 31 -17.47 -5.88 19.96
CA LYS A 31 -18.56 -6.84 20.15
C LYS A 31 -18.44 -8.09 19.26
N LEU A 32 -17.54 -8.08 18.29
CA LEU A 32 -17.25 -9.25 17.46
C LEU A 32 -16.65 -10.38 18.31
N SER A 33 -16.85 -11.61 17.84
CA SER A 33 -16.18 -12.78 18.41
C SER A 33 -14.67 -12.72 18.18
N ASP A 34 -13.91 -13.47 18.98
CA ASP A 34 -12.45 -13.50 18.86
C ASP A 34 -12.01 -14.04 17.48
N ASP A 35 -12.78 -14.98 16.91
CA ASP A 35 -12.54 -15.52 15.57
C ASP A 35 -12.73 -14.44 14.48
N GLU A 36 -13.81 -13.65 14.56
CA GLU A 36 -14.07 -12.56 13.62
C GLU A 36 -13.03 -11.45 13.74
N LYS A 37 -12.68 -11.04 14.97
CA LYS A 37 -11.62 -10.07 15.21
C LYS A 37 -10.30 -10.54 14.62
N LYS A 38 -9.97 -11.83 14.79
CA LYS A 38 -8.74 -12.40 14.26
C LYS A 38 -8.69 -12.30 12.74
N VAL A 39 -9.78 -12.59 12.04
CA VAL A 39 -9.85 -12.44 10.57
C VAL A 39 -9.49 -11.01 10.15
N PHE A 40 -10.09 -10.00 10.79
CA PHE A 40 -9.79 -8.60 10.45
C PHE A 40 -8.39 -8.15 10.86
N LEU A 41 -7.85 -8.68 11.97
CA LEU A 41 -6.49 -8.40 12.40
C LEU A 41 -5.46 -9.03 11.44
N ASP A 42 -5.70 -10.26 10.96
CA ASP A 42 -4.86 -10.92 9.96
C ASP A 42 -4.90 -10.12 8.63
N MET A 43 -6.08 -9.71 8.17
CA MET A 43 -6.21 -8.85 6.98
C MET A 43 -5.52 -7.49 7.17
N ALA A 44 -5.60 -6.90 8.36
CA ALA A 44 -4.91 -5.65 8.68
C ALA A 44 -3.40 -5.81 8.72
N GLN A 45 -2.92 -6.98 9.15
CA GLN A 45 -1.51 -7.32 9.14
C GLN A 45 -1.01 -7.48 7.71
N ASP A 46 -1.68 -8.26 6.88
CA ASP A 46 -1.34 -8.44 5.46
C ASP A 46 -1.35 -7.10 4.69
N ALA A 47 -2.36 -6.26 4.94
CA ALA A 47 -2.41 -4.93 4.33
C ALA A 47 -1.38 -3.94 4.92
N SER A 48 -0.76 -4.26 6.06
CA SER A 48 0.32 -3.47 6.67
C SER A 48 1.71 -3.94 6.26
N GLU A 49 1.82 -5.19 5.79
CA GLU A 49 3.01 -5.63 5.08
C GLU A 49 3.09 -4.85 3.76
N PRO A 50 4.30 -4.45 3.33
CA PRO A 50 4.46 -3.88 2.01
C PRO A 50 3.96 -4.94 1.02
N GLU A 51 2.82 -4.66 0.36
CA GLU A 51 2.36 -5.44 -0.79
C GLU A 51 3.60 -5.70 -1.65
N ASP A 52 3.90 -6.98 -1.93
CA ASP A 52 5.05 -7.40 -2.75
C ASP A 52 5.26 -6.37 -3.86
N GLU A 53 6.32 -5.58 -3.75
CA GLU A 53 6.59 -4.50 -4.71
C GLU A 53 6.59 -5.14 -6.09
N VAL A 54 5.60 -4.81 -6.91
CA VAL A 54 5.55 -5.31 -8.28
C VAL A 54 6.84 -4.84 -8.94
N ASP A 55 7.69 -5.79 -9.31
CA ASP A 55 9.01 -5.50 -9.87
C ASP A 55 8.89 -4.78 -11.22
N ASN A 56 8.91 -3.45 -11.13
CA ASN A 56 8.85 -2.54 -12.26
C ASN A 56 10.25 -2.16 -12.78
N SER A 57 11.32 -2.86 -12.36
CA SER A 57 12.70 -2.59 -12.80
C SER A 57 12.92 -2.73 -14.31
N HIS A 58 12.02 -3.46 -14.98
CA HIS A 58 12.03 -3.63 -16.43
C HIS A 58 11.41 -2.46 -17.21
N LEU A 59 10.77 -1.50 -16.53
CA LEU A 59 10.23 -0.30 -17.17
C LEU A 59 11.33 0.72 -17.45
N ILE A 60 11.18 1.46 -18.54
CA ILE A 60 12.10 2.52 -18.98
C ILE A 60 11.44 3.86 -18.66
N GLU A 61 12.16 4.75 -17.99
CA GLU A 61 11.68 6.11 -17.75
C GLU A 61 11.85 6.97 -19.00
N VAL A 62 10.77 7.65 -19.39
CA VAL A 62 10.75 8.61 -20.48
C VAL A 62 10.19 9.94 -20.01
N SER A 63 10.68 11.04 -20.56
CA SER A 63 10.21 12.40 -20.28
C SER A 63 9.76 13.15 -21.52
N LYS A 64 8.75 14.00 -21.33
CA LYS A 64 8.26 14.95 -22.34
C LYS A 64 7.58 16.13 -21.64
N ASP A 65 7.89 17.35 -22.05
CA ASP A 65 7.24 18.58 -21.58
C ASP A 65 7.18 18.75 -20.04
N GLY A 66 8.15 18.17 -19.32
CA GLY A 66 8.23 18.21 -17.85
C GLY A 66 7.49 17.08 -17.12
N GLU A 67 6.85 16.16 -17.86
CA GLU A 67 6.25 14.94 -17.34
C GLU A 67 7.19 13.74 -17.50
N THR A 68 7.22 12.85 -16.51
CA THR A 68 7.98 11.59 -16.52
C THR A 68 7.03 10.41 -16.44
N LEU A 69 7.28 9.38 -17.24
CA LEU A 69 6.47 8.16 -17.31
C LEU A 69 7.38 6.93 -17.38
N SER A 70 7.05 5.87 -16.63
CA SER A 70 7.68 4.55 -16.75
C SER A 70 6.92 3.71 -17.77
N VAL A 71 7.58 3.32 -18.87
CA VAL A 71 6.96 2.60 -19.99
C VAL A 71 7.65 1.27 -20.26
N HIS A 72 6.87 0.29 -20.74
CA HIS A 72 7.44 -0.99 -21.15
C HIS A 72 8.34 -0.81 -22.40
N PRO A 73 9.47 -1.53 -22.53
CA PRO A 73 10.40 -1.39 -23.66
C PRO A 73 9.75 -1.54 -25.05
N THR A 74 8.69 -2.35 -25.16
CA THR A 74 7.93 -2.50 -26.42
C THR A 74 7.17 -1.24 -26.83
N ALA A 75 6.80 -0.39 -25.87
CA ALA A 75 6.09 0.87 -26.12
C ALA A 75 7.06 2.05 -26.34
N LEU A 76 8.37 1.86 -26.11
CA LEU A 76 9.37 2.93 -26.20
C LEU A 76 9.42 3.57 -27.60
N ALA A 77 9.33 2.76 -28.65
CA ALA A 77 9.38 3.27 -30.04
C ALA A 77 8.20 4.19 -30.36
N ASP A 78 7.00 3.88 -29.85
CA ASP A 78 5.82 4.72 -30.03
C ASP A 78 5.94 6.04 -29.25
N HIS A 79 6.40 5.97 -28.01
CA HIS A 79 6.66 7.15 -27.18
C HIS A 79 7.72 8.06 -27.82
N LYS A 80 8.80 7.49 -28.36
CA LYS A 80 9.80 8.25 -29.14
C LYS A 80 9.20 8.92 -30.37
N ARG A 81 8.32 8.24 -31.11
CA ARG A 81 7.60 8.84 -32.25
C ARG A 81 6.71 10.01 -31.82
N ASN A 82 6.16 9.93 -30.60
CA ASN A 82 5.34 10.97 -29.99
C ASN A 82 6.17 12.07 -29.30
N GLY A 83 7.50 12.04 -29.39
CA GLY A 83 8.41 13.08 -28.90
C GLY A 83 8.91 12.88 -27.46
N TRP A 84 8.66 11.73 -26.84
CA TRP A 84 9.21 11.38 -25.53
C TRP A 84 10.67 10.94 -25.65
N LYS A 85 11.47 11.22 -24.61
CA LYS A 85 12.90 10.90 -24.56
C LYS A 85 13.21 10.10 -23.31
N GLU A 86 14.07 9.08 -23.44
CA GLU A 86 14.59 8.37 -22.27
C GLU A 86 15.33 9.35 -21.34
N VAL A 87 15.18 9.15 -20.03
CA VAL A 87 15.82 9.94 -18.97
C VAL A 87 17.07 9.25 -18.47
#